data_AF-A0A499VUQ1-F1
#
_entry.id   AF-A0A499VUQ1-F1
#
_cell.length_a   1.000
_cell.length_b   1.000
_cell.length_c   1.000
_cell.angle_alpha   90.00
_cell.angle_beta   90.00
_cell.angle_gamma   90.00
#
_symmetry.space_group_name_H-M   'P 1'
#
loop_
_entity.id
_entity.type
_entity.pdbx_description
1 polymer ?
#
loop_
_entity_poly.entity_id
_entity_poly.type
_entity_poly.pdbx_seq_one_letter_code
_entity_poly.pdbx_strand_id
1 'polypeptide(L)'
;METLAARAYMSRRTFDRRFRSLTGSAPLQWLITQRVLQAQRLLETSDYSVDEVAGRCGFRSPVALRGHFRRQLGSSPAAYRAAYRARRPQGERPVDPDSVVGPPPALPQEAPVPMQTRRTAAASSLGPAASLSTEPGKHGSHGSHGSHGSHGSHGSHGSELYAAGRPSLPGQRSAP
;
A
#
# COMPACT_ATOMS: atom_id res chain seq x y z
N MET A 1 -15.86 12.16 -3.83
CA MET A 1 -16.50 10.97 -4.43
C MET A 1 -16.98 11.29 -5.83
N GLU A 2 -17.44 12.53 -6.10
CA GLU A 2 -17.67 13.00 -7.46
C GLU A 2 -16.49 12.69 -8.40
N THR A 3 -15.25 12.89 -7.95
CA THR A 3 -14.06 12.59 -8.77
C THR A 3 -13.96 11.13 -9.21
N LEU A 4 -14.29 10.17 -8.34
CA LEU A 4 -14.25 8.74 -8.70
C LEU A 4 -15.41 8.36 -9.62
N ALA A 5 -16.59 8.93 -9.38
CA ALA A 5 -17.76 8.75 -10.25
C ALA A 5 -17.50 9.32 -11.66
N ALA A 6 -16.93 10.52 -11.75
CA ALA A 6 -16.56 11.17 -13.00
C ALA A 6 -15.51 10.36 -13.78
N ARG A 7 -14.47 9.85 -13.11
CA ARG A 7 -13.47 8.95 -13.72
C ARG A 7 -14.04 7.62 -14.20
N ALA A 8 -15.16 7.19 -13.64
CA ALA A 8 -15.88 6.00 -14.06
C ALA A 8 -16.98 6.29 -15.10
N TYR A 9 -17.11 7.54 -15.58
CA TYR A 9 -18.17 7.99 -16.48
C TYR A 9 -19.59 7.71 -15.96
N MET A 10 -19.78 7.86 -14.65
CA MET A 10 -21.04 7.58 -13.97
C MET A 10 -21.50 8.77 -13.15
N SER A 11 -22.83 8.93 -13.04
CA SER A 11 -23.40 9.76 -11.98
C SER A 11 -23.06 9.19 -10.60
N ARG A 12 -22.97 10.07 -9.59
CA ARG A 12 -22.64 9.67 -8.20
C ARG A 12 -23.54 8.57 -7.66
N ARG A 13 -24.86 8.65 -7.90
CA ARG A 13 -25.83 7.63 -7.46
C ARG A 13 -25.57 6.27 -8.10
N THR A 14 -25.28 6.24 -9.40
CA THR A 14 -25.00 5.00 -10.13
C THR A 14 -23.69 4.38 -9.67
N PHE A 15 -22.67 5.22 -9.48
CA PHE A 15 -21.38 4.81 -8.94
C PHE A 15 -21.53 4.20 -7.54
N ASP A 16 -22.17 4.90 -6.59
CA ASP A 16 -22.33 4.42 -5.22
C ASP A 16 -23.08 3.08 -5.16
N ARG A 17 -24.14 2.91 -5.97
CA ARG A 17 -24.89 1.65 -6.05
C ARG A 17 -24.02 0.52 -6.59
N ARG A 18 -23.41 0.70 -7.78
CA ARG A 18 -22.59 -0.33 -8.41
C ARG A 18 -21.38 -0.69 -7.55
N PHE A 19 -20.71 0.31 -6.98
CA PHE A 19 -19.57 0.12 -6.11
C PHE A 19 -19.94 -0.71 -4.88
N ARG A 20 -21.08 -0.43 -4.24
CA ARG A 20 -21.56 -1.24 -3.12
C ARG A 20 -21.90 -2.66 -3.54
N SER A 21 -22.55 -2.86 -4.69
CA SER A 21 -22.84 -4.21 -5.21
C SER A 21 -21.55 -5.01 -5.48
N LEU A 22 -20.47 -4.36 -5.91
CA LEU A 22 -19.18 -4.99 -6.22
C LEU A 22 -18.31 -5.23 -4.98
N THR A 23 -18.30 -4.30 -4.02
CA THR A 23 -17.34 -4.31 -2.89
C THR A 23 -17.99 -4.64 -1.54
N GLY A 24 -19.31 -4.76 -1.49
CA GLY A 24 -20.08 -4.91 -0.25
C GLY A 24 -20.12 -3.66 0.63
N SER A 25 -19.42 -2.57 0.26
CA SER A 25 -19.23 -1.39 1.10
C SER A 25 -19.52 -0.09 0.37
N ALA A 26 -19.89 0.96 1.11
CA ALA A 26 -19.97 2.29 0.54
C ALA A 26 -18.57 2.79 0.14
N PRO A 27 -18.42 3.54 -0.98
CA PRO A 27 -17.12 3.97 -1.48
C PRO A 27 -16.23 4.69 -0.45
N LEU A 28 -16.82 5.57 0.37
CA LEU A 28 -16.06 6.29 1.40
C LEU A 28 -15.55 5.37 2.51
N GLN A 29 -16.36 4.43 2.97
CA GLN A 29 -15.94 3.48 4.01
C GLN A 29 -14.86 2.52 3.47
N TRP A 30 -15.03 2.07 2.23
CA TRP A 30 -14.00 1.27 1.57
C TRP A 30 -12.68 2.04 1.46
N LEU A 31 -12.71 3.30 1.01
CA LEU A 31 -11.51 4.12 0.90
C LEU A 31 -10.82 4.33 2.25
N ILE A 32 -11.58 4.59 3.32
CA ILE A 32 -11.03 4.71 4.67
C ILE A 32 -10.32 3.41 5.06
N THR A 33 -10.93 2.25 4.79
CA THR A 33 -10.34 0.94 5.07
C THR A 33 -9.05 0.73 4.29
N GLN A 34 -9.02 1.03 3.00
CA GLN A 34 -7.79 0.94 2.19
C GLN A 34 -6.67 1.85 2.72
N ARG A 35 -7.01 3.05 3.17
CA ARG A 35 -6.05 3.98 3.77
C ARG A 35 -5.50 3.49 5.10
N VAL A 36 -6.34 2.89 5.94
CA VAL A 36 -5.90 2.27 7.20
C VAL A 36 -4.95 1.10 6.93
N LEU A 37 -5.27 0.24 5.96
CA LEU A 37 -4.39 -0.86 5.55
C LEU A 37 -3.04 -0.37 5.00
N GLN A 38 -3.02 0.73 4.24
CA GLN A 38 -1.78 1.37 3.82
C GLN A 38 -0.99 1.92 5.01
N ALA A 39 -1.68 2.55 5.98
CA ALA A 39 -1.03 3.06 7.18
C ALA A 39 -0.39 1.93 7.99
N GLN A 40 -1.09 0.79 8.14
CA GLN A 40 -0.54 -0.41 8.77
C GLN A 40 0.76 -0.86 8.10
N ARG A 41 0.76 -1.00 6.77
CA ARG A 41 1.98 -1.35 6.00
C ARG A 41 3.12 -0.37 6.26
N LEU A 42 2.87 0.94 6.18
CA LEU A 42 3.91 1.94 6.42
C LEU A 42 4.45 1.88 7.86
N LEU A 43 3.60 1.62 8.86
CA LEU A 43 4.03 1.48 10.24
C LEU A 43 4.95 0.26 10.45
N GLU A 44 4.79 -0.78 9.64
CA GLU A 44 5.55 -2.03 9.69
C GLU A 44 6.86 -1.96 8.90
N THR A 45 6.87 -1.26 7.76
CA THR A 45 7.99 -1.26 6.81
C THR A 45 8.84 0.01 6.84
N SER A 46 8.43 1.05 7.57
CA SER A 46 9.13 2.34 7.62
C SER A 46 9.16 2.95 9.01
N ASP A 47 10.07 3.89 9.22
CA ASP A 47 10.26 4.59 10.48
C ASP A 47 9.64 6.00 10.50
N TYR A 48 8.77 6.30 9.52
CA TYR A 48 8.04 7.56 9.47
C TYR A 48 7.24 7.83 10.76
N SER A 49 7.17 9.08 11.17
CA SER A 49 6.29 9.50 12.26
C SER A 49 4.82 9.21 11.93
N VAL A 50 3.98 9.07 12.96
CA VAL A 50 2.53 8.84 12.78
C VAL A 50 1.89 9.95 11.93
N ASP A 51 2.39 11.16 12.06
CA ASP A 51 1.88 12.34 11.39
C ASP A 51 2.24 12.33 9.88
N GLU A 52 3.47 11.94 9.55
CA GLU A 52 3.87 11.71 8.16
C GLU A 52 3.09 10.55 7.52
N VAL A 53 2.88 9.45 8.26
CA VAL A 53 2.06 8.32 7.78
C VAL A 53 0.64 8.78 7.45
N ALA A 54 0.05 9.66 8.29
CA ALA A 54 -1.27 10.21 8.02
C ALA A 54 -1.33 10.98 6.70
N GLY A 55 -0.33 11.82 6.44
CA GLY A 55 -0.19 12.55 5.16
C GLY A 55 -0.04 11.60 3.98
N ARG A 56 0.88 10.62 4.06
CA ARG A 56 1.15 9.65 2.99
C ARG A 56 -0.05 8.75 2.68
N CYS A 57 -0.89 8.44 3.65
CA CYS A 57 -2.11 7.67 3.47
C CYS A 57 -3.33 8.52 3.06
N GLY A 58 -3.16 9.83 2.89
CA GLY A 58 -4.22 10.74 2.44
C GLY A 58 -5.28 11.05 3.50
N PHE A 59 -4.96 10.91 4.79
CA PHE A 59 -5.81 11.44 5.86
C PHE A 59 -5.65 12.96 5.96
N ARG A 60 -6.76 13.64 6.26
CA ARG A 60 -6.75 15.11 6.43
C ARG A 60 -5.99 15.57 7.66
N SER A 61 -5.85 14.69 8.66
CA SER A 61 -5.10 14.97 9.88
C SER A 61 -4.62 13.67 10.56
N PRO A 62 -3.57 13.75 11.39
CA PRO A 62 -3.13 12.62 12.22
C PRO A 62 -4.21 12.12 13.18
N VAL A 63 -5.06 13.03 13.69
CA VAL A 63 -6.19 12.70 14.56
C VAL A 63 -7.20 11.80 13.84
N ALA A 64 -7.52 12.13 12.57
CA ALA A 64 -8.42 11.30 11.76
C ALA A 64 -7.84 9.89 11.55
N LEU A 65 -6.54 9.78 11.24
CA LEU A 65 -5.87 8.48 11.14
C LEU A 65 -6.01 7.71 12.45
N ARG A 66 -5.67 8.30 13.60
CA ARG A 66 -5.74 7.62 14.91
C ARG A 66 -7.15 7.11 15.21
N GLY A 67 -8.17 7.90 14.93
CA GLY A 67 -9.58 7.51 15.13
C GLY A 67 -10.01 6.35 14.25
N HIS A 68 -9.69 6.39 12.95
CA HIS A 68 -10.02 5.31 12.01
C HIS A 68 -9.23 4.03 12.29
N PHE A 69 -7.93 4.17 12.56
CA PHE A 69 -7.03 3.06 12.85
C PHE A 69 -7.48 2.32 14.11
N ARG A 70 -7.73 3.05 15.22
CA ARG A 70 -8.20 2.43 16.47
C ARG A 70 -9.55 1.74 16.30
N ARG A 71 -10.46 2.31 15.52
CA ARG A 71 -11.77 1.69 15.27
C ARG A 71 -11.67 0.37 14.49
N GLN A 72 -10.69 0.24 13.59
CA GLN A 72 -10.56 -0.93 12.72
C GLN A 72 -9.59 -1.99 13.27
N LEU A 73 -8.51 -1.59 13.96
CA LEU A 73 -7.44 -2.48 14.46
C LEU A 73 -7.37 -2.55 15.99
N GLY A 74 -8.25 -1.85 16.72
CA GLY A 74 -8.33 -1.91 18.18
C GLY A 74 -7.22 -1.19 18.96
N SER A 75 -6.17 -0.69 18.29
CA SER A 75 -5.03 -0.02 18.93
C SER A 75 -4.67 1.30 18.25
N SER A 76 -3.90 2.16 18.93
CA SER A 76 -3.37 3.37 18.28
C SER A 76 -2.23 3.00 17.31
N PRO A 77 -1.95 3.82 16.29
CA PRO A 77 -0.84 3.58 15.35
C PRO A 77 0.52 3.36 16.03
N ALA A 78 0.82 4.18 17.05
CA ALA A 78 2.07 4.10 17.80
C ALA A 78 2.13 2.81 18.64
N ALA A 79 1.04 2.47 19.34
CA ALA A 79 0.94 1.23 20.11
C ALA A 79 1.04 -0.01 19.20
N TYR A 80 0.40 0.05 18.03
CA TYR A 80 0.49 -0.99 17.02
C TYR A 80 1.94 -1.21 16.56
N ARG A 81 2.66 -0.14 16.20
CA ARG A 81 4.07 -0.21 15.81
C ARG A 81 4.94 -0.78 16.93
N ALA A 82 4.79 -0.29 18.16
CA ALA A 82 5.56 -0.77 19.30
C ALA A 82 5.36 -2.28 19.52
N ALA A 83 4.11 -2.74 19.49
CA ALA A 83 3.79 -4.15 19.62
C ALA A 83 4.29 -4.99 18.44
N TYR A 84 4.24 -4.46 17.21
CA TYR A 84 4.78 -5.12 16.03
C TYR A 84 6.31 -5.28 16.09
N ARG A 85 7.03 -4.23 16.49
CA ARG A 85 8.49 -4.27 16.67
C ARG A 85 8.90 -5.19 17.82
N ALA A 86 8.16 -5.23 18.92
CA ALA A 86 8.42 -6.14 20.02
C ALA A 86 8.22 -7.62 19.62
N ARG A 87 7.23 -7.92 18.76
CA ARG A 87 6.97 -9.28 18.25
C ARG A 87 7.94 -9.74 17.17
N ARG A 88 8.60 -8.82 16.46
CA ARG A 88 9.68 -9.14 15.50
C ARG A 88 11.03 -8.90 16.18
N PRO A 89 11.57 -9.85 16.96
CA PRO A 89 12.93 -9.72 17.45
C PRO A 89 13.85 -9.48 16.24
N GLN A 90 14.73 -8.49 16.35
CA GLN A 90 15.70 -8.14 15.32
C GLN A 90 16.75 -9.26 15.19
N GLY A 91 16.37 -10.38 14.58
CA GLY A 91 17.28 -11.44 14.18
C GLY A 91 17.68 -11.36 12.70
N GLU A 92 16.93 -10.61 11.88
CA GLU A 92 17.12 -10.58 10.43
C GLU A 92 16.89 -9.15 9.93
N ARG A 93 17.85 -8.26 10.13
CA ARG A 93 17.92 -7.01 9.38
C ARG A 93 19.02 -7.18 8.35
N PRO A 94 18.71 -7.27 7.04
CA PRO A 94 19.73 -7.14 6.01
C PRO A 94 20.51 -5.86 6.30
N VAL A 95 21.81 -6.02 6.51
CA VAL A 95 22.72 -4.91 6.76
C VAL A 95 22.80 -4.13 5.45
N ASP A 96 22.30 -2.90 5.42
CA ASP A 96 22.60 -1.99 4.31
C ASP A 96 24.12 -1.72 4.34
N PRO A 97 24.90 -2.12 3.30
CA PRO A 97 26.35 -2.00 3.31
C PRO A 97 26.85 -0.54 3.38
N ASP A 98 25.99 0.44 3.13
CA ASP A 98 26.32 1.88 3.20
C ASP A 98 26.27 2.49 4.60
N SER A 99 25.82 1.76 5.64
CA SER A 99 25.77 2.29 7.01
C SER A 99 27.06 2.07 7.82
N VAL A 100 28.12 1.50 7.23
CA VAL A 100 29.44 1.34 7.87
C VAL A 100 30.42 2.39 7.33
N VAL A 101 30.29 3.62 7.81
CA VAL A 101 31.44 4.53 7.92
C VAL A 101 31.52 5.01 9.36
N GLY A 102 32.03 4.13 10.23
CA GLY A 102 32.85 4.59 11.33
C GLY A 102 34.20 5.04 10.75
N PRO A 103 34.87 6.08 11.29
CA PRO A 103 36.20 6.46 10.84
C PRO A 103 37.10 5.21 10.86
N PRO A 104 37.85 4.92 9.79
CA PRO A 104 38.73 3.75 9.79
C PRO A 104 39.70 3.87 10.98
N PRO A 105 39.93 2.81 11.76
CA PRO A 105 41.03 2.83 12.71
C PRO A 105 42.31 3.06 11.90
N ALA A 106 43.05 4.11 12.26
CA ALA A 106 44.36 4.38 11.70
C ALA A 106 45.25 3.15 11.95
N LEU A 107 45.48 2.35 10.92
CA LEU A 107 46.49 1.31 10.94
C LEU A 107 47.88 1.97 10.92
N PRO A 108 48.88 1.37 11.57
CA PRO A 108 50.19 1.97 11.77
C PRO A 108 50.91 2.11 10.43
N GLN A 109 51.49 3.29 10.17
CA GLN A 109 52.43 3.45 9.06
C GLN A 109 53.73 2.69 9.36
N GLU A 110 53.91 1.55 8.70
CA GLU A 110 55.23 0.98 8.45
C GLU A 110 55.84 1.69 7.23
N ALA A 111 57.03 2.25 7.40
CA ALA A 111 57.82 2.89 6.35
C ALA A 111 58.69 1.86 5.57
N PRO A 112 59.43 2.25 4.53
CA PRO A 112 59.17 1.97 3.12
C PRO A 112 59.98 0.79 2.54
N VAL A 113 59.49 0.16 1.48
CA VAL A 113 60.26 -0.79 0.65
C VAL A 113 60.48 -0.27 -0.79
N PRO A 114 61.66 -0.53 -1.40
CA PRO A 114 62.20 0.27 -2.48
C PRO A 114 61.66 -0.09 -3.87
N MET A 115 61.72 0.91 -4.76
CA MET A 115 61.46 0.80 -6.19
C MET A 115 62.29 -0.29 -6.87
N GLN A 116 61.63 -1.10 -7.69
CA GLN A 116 62.29 -1.80 -8.80
C GLN A 116 61.45 -1.80 -10.07
N THR A 117 62.19 -1.82 -11.17
CA THR A 117 61.90 -1.17 -12.44
C THR A 117 61.50 -2.20 -13.50
N ARG A 118 60.50 -1.83 -14.33
CA ARG A 118 60.19 -2.27 -15.71
C ARG A 118 60.37 -3.75 -16.13
N ARG A 119 59.35 -4.28 -16.84
CA ARG A 119 59.35 -4.57 -18.31
C ARG A 119 58.07 -5.33 -18.72
N THR A 120 57.21 -4.80 -19.60
CA THR A 120 57.06 -4.97 -21.08
C THR A 120 56.46 -6.28 -21.62
N ALA A 121 55.62 -6.10 -22.65
CA ALA A 121 55.15 -7.01 -23.72
C ALA A 121 53.72 -7.59 -23.53
N ALA A 122 52.73 -7.18 -24.34
CA ALA A 122 52.33 -7.72 -25.66
C ALA A 122 51.31 -8.88 -25.49
N ALA A 123 50.28 -9.13 -26.29
CA ALA A 123 49.67 -8.55 -27.48
C ALA A 123 48.31 -9.27 -27.69
N SER A 124 47.47 -8.74 -28.60
CA SER A 124 46.43 -9.45 -29.36
C SER A 124 45.16 -9.85 -28.57
N SER A 125 43.92 -9.81 -29.09
CA SER A 125 43.43 -9.82 -30.48
C SER A 125 41.95 -9.38 -30.55
N LEU A 126 41.56 -8.95 -31.75
CA LEU A 126 40.25 -8.54 -32.24
C LEU A 126 39.13 -9.62 -32.15
N GLY A 127 37.87 -9.14 -32.20
CA GLY A 127 36.77 -9.84 -32.89
C GLY A 127 35.33 -9.44 -32.47
N PRO A 128 34.54 -8.80 -33.35
CA PRO A 128 33.10 -8.55 -33.18
C PRO A 128 32.20 -9.31 -34.19
N ALA A 129 30.89 -9.44 -33.93
CA ALA A 129 29.75 -9.59 -34.88
C ALA A 129 28.52 -10.18 -34.14
N ALA A 130 27.39 -9.47 -34.01
CA ALA A 130 26.26 -9.39 -34.95
C ALA A 130 25.41 -10.68 -35.07
N SER A 131 24.10 -10.59 -34.78
CA SER A 131 23.01 -11.13 -35.63
C SER A 131 21.62 -10.75 -35.12
N LEU A 132 20.81 -10.26 -36.08
CA LEU A 132 19.37 -9.99 -36.03
C LEU A 132 18.54 -11.26 -36.31
N SER A 133 17.26 -11.26 -35.91
CA SER A 133 16.08 -11.93 -36.50
C SER A 133 14.86 -11.38 -35.74
N THR A 134 13.81 -10.69 -36.25
CA THR A 134 12.86 -10.91 -37.38
C THR A 134 12.22 -12.31 -37.28
N GLU A 135 10.91 -12.56 -37.23
CA GLU A 135 9.70 -11.88 -37.75
C GLU A 135 8.41 -12.54 -37.11
N PRO A 136 7.17 -12.13 -37.49
CA PRO A 136 5.93 -12.24 -36.69
C PRO A 136 5.00 -13.42 -37.04
N GLY A 137 3.96 -13.62 -36.24
CA GLY A 137 2.88 -14.60 -36.49
C GLY A 137 1.49 -14.07 -36.12
N LYS A 138 0.61 -14.02 -37.12
CA LYS A 138 -0.73 -13.43 -37.15
C LYS A 138 -1.77 -14.53 -37.39
N HIS A 139 -2.71 -14.75 -36.48
CA HIS A 139 -3.99 -15.47 -36.70
C HIS A 139 -4.97 -14.89 -35.67
N GLY A 140 -6.25 -14.59 -35.89
CA GLY A 140 -7.23 -14.87 -36.93
C GLY A 140 -8.61 -14.63 -36.25
N SER A 141 -9.55 -14.09 -37.00
CA SER A 141 -10.84 -13.51 -36.58
C SER A 141 -11.92 -14.56 -36.18
N HIS A 142 -13.17 -14.07 -36.01
CA HIS A 142 -14.48 -14.74 -35.80
C HIS A 142 -14.95 -14.79 -34.32
N GLY A 143 -16.18 -14.39 -33.95
CA GLY A 143 -17.35 -13.94 -34.68
C GLY A 143 -18.42 -13.36 -33.75
N SER A 144 -19.47 -12.84 -34.37
CA SER A 144 -20.56 -12.01 -33.84
C SER A 144 -21.70 -12.82 -33.17
N HIS A 145 -22.85 -12.16 -32.95
CA HIS A 145 -24.17 -12.61 -32.43
C HIS A 145 -24.34 -12.50 -30.90
N GLY A 146 -25.39 -11.89 -30.34
CA GLY A 146 -26.60 -11.29 -30.89
C GLY A 146 -27.36 -10.57 -29.76
N SER A 147 -28.15 -9.59 -30.17
CA SER A 147 -29.06 -8.78 -29.34
C SER A 147 -30.22 -9.62 -28.77
N HIS A 148 -31.00 -9.05 -27.84
CA HIS A 148 -32.47 -9.13 -27.69
C HIS A 148 -32.88 -8.93 -26.22
N GLY A 149 -33.88 -8.06 -26.01
CA GLY A 149 -34.92 -8.32 -24.99
C GLY A 149 -34.98 -7.41 -23.77
N SER A 150 -35.71 -6.31 -23.94
CA SER A 150 -36.31 -5.47 -22.89
C SER A 150 -37.34 -6.25 -22.03
N HIS A 151 -37.66 -5.75 -20.84
CA HIS A 151 -39.00 -5.57 -20.23
C HIS A 151 -38.95 -5.55 -18.69
N GLY A 152 -39.72 -4.64 -18.07
CA GLY A 152 -40.31 -4.89 -16.74
C GLY A 152 -39.96 -3.89 -15.63
N SER A 153 -40.70 -2.80 -15.60
CA SER A 153 -40.91 -1.92 -14.44
C SER A 153 -41.66 -2.63 -13.32
N HIS A 154 -41.45 -2.27 -12.03
CA HIS A 154 -42.45 -2.04 -10.97
C HIS A 154 -41.80 -2.01 -9.58
N GLY A 155 -42.27 -1.09 -8.72
CA GLY A 155 -42.27 -1.31 -7.26
C GLY A 155 -41.60 -0.26 -6.38
N SER A 156 -42.29 0.85 -6.15
CA SER A 156 -42.09 1.73 -4.99
C SER A 156 -42.48 1.02 -3.70
N HIS A 157 -41.59 0.95 -2.71
CA HIS A 157 -41.88 0.91 -1.26
C HIS A 157 -40.65 1.57 -0.59
N GLY A 158 -40.80 2.67 0.13
CA GLY A 158 -41.23 2.64 1.52
C GLY A 158 -40.07 3.15 2.36
N SER A 159 -40.09 4.45 2.63
CA SER A 159 -39.19 5.14 3.56
C SER A 159 -39.50 4.71 4.99
N GLU A 160 -38.66 3.87 5.58
CA GLU A 160 -38.75 3.52 7.00
C GLU A 160 -37.51 3.99 7.77
N LEU A 161 -37.73 5.10 8.47
CA LEU A 161 -37.18 5.53 9.74
C LEU A 161 -36.13 4.59 10.38
N TYR A 162 -34.84 4.93 10.24
CA TYR A 162 -33.83 4.53 11.23
C TYR A 162 -33.82 5.57 12.36
N ALA A 163 -34.79 5.42 13.26
CA ALA A 163 -34.77 6.04 14.58
C ALA A 163 -33.67 5.39 15.44
N ALA A 164 -33.08 6.22 16.30
CA ALA A 164 -31.95 5.91 17.17
C ALA A 164 -32.21 4.73 18.12
N GLY A 165 -31.43 3.67 17.97
CA GLY A 165 -31.29 2.59 18.95
C GLY A 165 -29.94 2.66 19.65
N ARG A 166 -29.89 3.34 20.80
CA ARG A 166 -28.76 3.29 21.74
C ARG A 166 -28.71 1.86 22.33
N PRO A 167 -27.57 1.16 22.39
CA PRO A 167 -27.49 -0.06 23.18
C PRO A 167 -27.53 0.29 24.67
N SER A 168 -28.55 -0.25 25.35
CA SER A 168 -28.72 -0.20 26.81
C SER A 168 -27.63 -1.04 27.48
N LEU A 169 -26.95 -0.47 28.47
CA LEU A 169 -25.98 -1.16 29.33
C LEU A 169 -26.74 -1.99 30.39
N PRO A 170 -26.46 -3.28 30.58
CA PRO A 170 -27.01 -4.04 31.69
C PRO A 170 -26.12 -3.92 32.93
N GLY A 171 -26.73 -3.60 34.08
CA GLY A 171 -26.19 -3.93 35.40
C GLY A 171 -25.64 -2.76 36.22
N GLN A 172 -26.53 -2.02 36.88
CA GLN A 172 -26.23 -1.44 38.19
C GLN A 172 -27.34 -1.88 39.15
N ARG A 173 -27.05 -2.95 39.91
CA ARG A 173 -27.83 -3.35 41.07
C ARG A 173 -27.43 -2.44 42.22
N SER A 174 -28.43 -1.82 42.83
CA SER A 174 -28.35 -1.21 44.16
C SER A 174 -27.89 -2.24 45.19
N ALA A 175 -27.08 -1.77 46.14
CA ALA A 175 -26.81 -2.40 47.43
C ALA A 175 -27.23 -1.40 48.53
N PRO A 176 -27.49 -1.90 49.75
CA PRO A 176 -28.62 -1.50 50.60
C PRO A 176 -28.49 -0.15 51.30
#